data_AF-A0A3D1PCS6-F1
#
_entry.id   AF-A0A3D1PCS6-F1
#
_cell.length_a   1.000
_cell.length_b   1.000
_cell.length_c   1.000
_cell.angle_alpha   90.00
_cell.angle_beta   90.00
_cell.angle_gamma   90.00
#
_symmetry.space_group_name_H-M   'P 1'
#
loop_
_entity.id
_entity.type
_entity.pdbx_description
1 polymer ?
#
loop_
_entity_poly.entity_id
_entity_poly.type
_entity_poly.pdbx_seq_one_letter_code
_entity_poly.pdbx_strand_id
1 'polypeptide(L)'
;ETVSIGFRIHQHHQHKPPQVKVEIAPGTTHKDLWNKYSQGIQSERPVQRSLAVARTALNQGMSPEQVQKILTYDPQYAKIQLQQGTGPAKTYTEVMTRSAQKREQIVNTNQLQESQQYQNPRNHTQKIGI
;
A
#
# COMPACT_ATOMS: atom_id res chain seq x y z
N GLU A 1 15.11 -34.40 -44.55
CA GLU A 1 14.53 -34.17 -43.21
C GLU A 1 14.41 -32.67 -43.01
N THR A 2 13.19 -32.15 -42.87
CA THR A 2 12.94 -30.71 -42.71
C THR A 2 12.25 -30.51 -41.38
N VAL A 3 12.97 -29.95 -40.40
CA VAL A 3 12.45 -29.71 -39.05
C VAL A 3 11.86 -28.31 -39.00
N SER A 4 10.53 -28.24 -39.05
CA SER A 4 9.76 -27.04 -38.73
C SER A 4 9.83 -26.78 -37.23
N ILE A 5 10.57 -25.75 -36.81
CA ILE A 5 10.59 -25.31 -35.41
C ILE A 5 9.47 -24.28 -35.24
N GLY A 6 8.30 -24.76 -34.83
CA GLY A 6 7.16 -23.94 -34.45
C GLY A 6 7.42 -23.18 -33.15
N PHE A 7 7.19 -21.87 -33.18
CA PHE A 7 7.16 -20.99 -32.02
C PHE A 7 6.12 -21.47 -31.00
N ARG A 8 6.49 -21.53 -29.71
CA ARG A 8 5.54 -21.52 -28.59
C ARG A 8 5.94 -20.44 -27.59
N ILE A 9 5.28 -19.29 -27.74
CA ILE A 9 5.25 -18.19 -26.77
C ILE A 9 4.57 -18.73 -25.51
N HIS A 10 5.33 -18.95 -24.44
CA HIS A 10 4.76 -19.27 -23.14
C HIS A 10 4.15 -18.00 -22.57
N GLN A 11 2.82 -18.01 -22.46
CA GLN A 11 2.06 -16.99 -21.77
C GLN A 11 2.53 -16.91 -20.32
N HIS A 12 3.15 -15.79 -19.95
CA HIS A 12 3.31 -15.42 -18.56
C HIS A 12 1.91 -15.24 -17.97
N HIS A 13 1.51 -16.23 -17.17
CA HIS A 13 0.28 -16.20 -16.40
C HIS A 13 0.18 -14.86 -15.67
N GLN A 14 -0.91 -14.17 -15.93
CA GLN A 14 -1.41 -13.06 -15.15
C GLN A 14 -1.49 -13.51 -13.69
N HIS A 15 -0.47 -13.18 -12.89
CA HIS A 15 -0.57 -13.24 -11.44
C HIS A 15 -1.61 -12.19 -11.02
N LYS A 16 -2.89 -12.55 -11.09
CA LYS A 16 -3.93 -11.85 -10.33
C LYS A 16 -3.46 -11.91 -8.88
N PRO A 17 -3.13 -10.78 -8.22
CA PRO A 17 -2.86 -10.81 -6.80
C PRO A 17 -4.09 -11.42 -6.14
N PRO A 18 -3.93 -12.35 -5.18
CA PRO A 18 -5.06 -12.91 -4.47
C PRO A 18 -5.82 -11.73 -3.86
N GLN A 19 -7.05 -11.52 -4.32
CA GLN A 19 -8.00 -10.62 -3.69
C GLN A 19 -8.40 -11.28 -2.37
N VAL A 20 -7.48 -11.25 -1.40
CA VAL A 20 -7.78 -11.63 -0.02
C VAL A 20 -8.72 -10.54 0.46
N LYS A 21 -10.02 -10.82 0.33
CA LYS A 21 -11.08 -10.02 0.91
C LYS A 21 -10.91 -10.18 2.42
N VAL A 22 -10.13 -9.31 3.03
CA VAL A 22 -9.95 -9.29 4.48
C VAL A 22 -11.29 -8.85 5.06
N GLU A 23 -12.13 -9.84 5.34
CA GLU A 23 -13.37 -9.66 6.06
C GLU A 23 -13.02 -9.23 7.48
N ILE A 24 -13.59 -8.09 7.88
CA ILE A 24 -13.44 -7.58 9.24
C ILE A 24 -13.99 -8.66 10.16
N ALA A 25 -13.17 -9.14 11.12
CA ALA A 25 -13.55 -10.23 12.01
C ALA A 25 -14.94 -9.97 12.64
N PRO A 26 -15.81 -10.98 12.75
CA PRO A 26 -17.14 -10.81 13.31
C PRO A 26 -17.06 -10.19 14.71
N GLY A 27 -17.69 -9.03 14.89
CA GLY A 27 -17.67 -8.25 16.13
C GLY A 27 -16.65 -7.10 16.18
N THR A 28 -15.77 -6.96 15.20
CA THR A 28 -14.86 -5.80 15.12
C THR A 28 -15.54 -4.66 14.35
N THR A 29 -15.70 -3.48 14.97
CA THR A 29 -16.25 -2.32 14.26
C THR A 29 -15.15 -1.47 13.62
N HIS A 30 -15.50 -0.65 12.63
CA HIS A 30 -14.57 0.33 12.05
C HIS A 30 -14.04 1.33 13.10
N LYS A 31 -14.81 1.60 14.16
CA LYS A 31 -14.38 2.40 15.32
C LYS A 31 -13.28 1.70 16.12
N ASP A 32 -13.41 0.40 16.34
CA ASP A 32 -12.39 -0.40 17.03
C ASP A 32 -11.09 -0.43 16.22
N LEU A 33 -11.19 -0.56 14.89
CA LEU A 33 -10.04 -0.50 14.00
C LEU A 33 -9.35 0.87 14.03
N TRP A 34 -10.12 1.97 14.06
CA TRP A 34 -9.56 3.30 14.24
C TRP A 34 -8.80 3.39 15.57
N ASN A 35 -9.41 2.96 16.68
CA ASN A 35 -8.76 2.99 17.98
C ASN A 35 -7.47 2.16 17.99
N LYS A 36 -7.53 0.93 17.46
CA LYS A 36 -6.40 0.00 17.39
C LYS A 36 -5.25 0.55 16.55
N TYR A 37 -5.52 1.03 15.34
CA TYR A 37 -4.46 1.51 14.44
C TYR A 37 -3.95 2.89 14.83
N SER A 38 -4.76 3.69 15.49
CA SER A 38 -4.37 5.02 15.94
C SER A 38 -3.63 5.00 17.28
N GLN A 39 -3.67 3.87 17.99
CA GLN A 39 -2.93 3.63 19.23
C GLN A 39 -1.42 3.63 18.96
N GLY A 40 -0.67 4.39 19.76
CA GLY A 40 0.79 4.47 19.63
C GLY A 40 1.30 5.45 18.56
N ILE A 41 0.42 6.10 17.78
CA ILE A 41 0.84 7.15 16.84
C ILE A 41 1.11 8.45 17.61
N GLN A 42 2.38 8.78 17.80
CA GLN A 42 2.85 10.01 18.46
C GLN A 42 2.90 11.22 17.50
N SER A 43 1.87 11.39 16.67
CA SER A 43 1.82 12.53 15.74
C SER A 43 0.97 13.65 16.30
N GLU A 44 1.58 14.82 16.51
CA GLU A 44 0.87 16.07 16.85
C GLU A 44 0.00 16.56 15.68
N ARG A 45 0.33 16.14 14.45
CA ARG A 45 -0.40 16.52 13.24
C ARG A 45 -1.51 15.52 12.94
N PRO A 46 -2.78 15.93 12.95
CA PRO A 46 -3.91 15.02 12.73
C PRO A 46 -3.85 14.30 11.39
N VAL A 47 -3.50 15.02 10.32
CA VAL A 47 -3.36 14.47 8.96
C VAL A 47 -2.34 13.31 8.90
N GLN A 48 -1.23 13.41 9.62
CA GLN A 48 -0.21 12.37 9.64
C GLN A 48 -0.71 11.12 10.39
N ARG A 49 -1.51 11.29 11.44
CA ARG A 49 -2.14 10.18 12.16
C ARG A 49 -3.10 9.40 11.26
N SER A 50 -3.95 10.10 10.53
CA SER A 50 -4.95 9.50 9.64
C SER A 50 -4.28 8.78 8.46
N LEU A 51 -3.20 9.36 7.93
CA LEU A 51 -2.40 8.72 6.91
C LEU A 51 -1.73 7.42 7.41
N ALA A 52 -1.20 7.42 8.64
CA ALA A 52 -0.58 6.23 9.24
C ALA A 52 -1.62 5.12 9.55
N VAL A 53 -2.82 5.49 10.02
CA VAL A 53 -3.94 4.56 10.16
C VAL A 53 -4.34 3.96 8.80
N ALA A 54 -4.47 4.80 7.78
CA ALA A 54 -4.82 4.36 6.43
C ALA A 54 -3.79 3.38 5.85
N ARG A 55 -2.49 3.63 6.05
CA ARG A 55 -1.42 2.70 5.66
C ARG A 55 -1.50 1.38 6.40
N THR A 56 -1.67 1.43 7.72
CA THR A 56 -1.75 0.21 8.53
C THR A 56 -2.91 -0.67 8.07
N ALA A 57 -4.08 -0.06 7.81
CA ALA A 57 -5.24 -0.78 7.30
C ALA A 57 -5.01 -1.38 5.91
N LEU A 58 -4.42 -0.62 4.98
CA LEU A 58 -4.07 -1.13 3.64
C LEU A 58 -3.04 -2.26 3.70
N ASN A 59 -2.04 -2.17 4.57
CA ASN A 59 -0.99 -3.18 4.72
C ASN A 59 -1.51 -4.46 5.38
N GLN A 60 -2.63 -4.37 6.12
CA GLN A 60 -3.38 -5.53 6.59
C GLN A 60 -4.35 -6.09 5.54
N GLY A 61 -4.30 -5.61 4.30
CA GLY A 61 -5.11 -6.13 3.18
C GLY A 61 -6.54 -5.59 3.12
N MET A 62 -6.86 -4.52 3.86
CA MET A 62 -8.20 -3.92 3.82
C MET A 62 -8.43 -3.18 2.50
N SER A 63 -9.68 -3.24 2.01
CA SER A 63 -10.04 -2.52 0.79
C SER A 63 -10.07 -1.00 1.05
N PRO A 64 -9.84 -0.17 0.01
CA PRO A 64 -9.90 1.28 0.16
C PRO A 64 -11.22 1.79 0.75
N GLU A 65 -12.34 1.14 0.42
CA GLU A 65 -13.66 1.46 0.97
C GLU A 65 -13.75 1.18 2.48
N GLN A 66 -13.16 0.07 2.96
CA GLN A 66 -13.08 -0.22 4.40
C GLN A 66 -12.19 0.80 5.09
N VAL A 67 -11.07 1.18 4.49
CA VAL A 67 -10.17 2.21 5.02
C VAL A 67 -10.89 3.54 5.17
N GLN A 68 -11.64 3.97 4.15
CA GLN A 68 -12.45 5.19 4.22
C GLN A 68 -13.47 5.14 5.37
N LYS A 69 -14.12 3.98 5.58
CA LYS A 69 -15.05 3.77 6.71
C LYS A 69 -14.37 3.78 8.08
N ILE A 70 -13.09 3.38 8.18
CA ILE A 70 -12.30 3.53 9.41
C ILE A 70 -12.01 5.00 9.67
N LEU A 71 -11.63 5.75 8.62
CA LEU A 71 -11.26 7.16 8.72
C LEU A 71 -12.43 8.09 9.05
N THR A 72 -13.69 7.66 8.93
CA THR A 72 -14.83 8.47 9.40
C THR A 72 -14.86 8.64 10.92
N TYR A 73 -14.15 7.78 11.67
CA TYR A 73 -14.01 7.87 13.12
C TYR A 73 -12.84 8.76 13.57
N ASP A 74 -12.12 9.35 12.62
CA ASP A 74 -11.11 10.35 12.90
C ASP A 74 -11.76 11.64 13.47
N PRO A 75 -11.27 12.18 14.60
CA PRO A 75 -11.71 13.49 15.09
C PRO A 75 -11.66 14.62 14.04
N GLN A 76 -10.75 14.55 13.06
CA GLN A 76 -10.72 15.51 11.95
C GLN A 76 -11.90 15.38 11.00
N TYR A 77 -12.39 14.16 10.75
CA TYR A 77 -13.57 13.95 9.93
C TYR A 77 -14.76 14.67 10.54
N ALA A 78 -14.99 14.49 11.85
CA ALA A 78 -16.05 15.17 12.57
C ALA A 78 -15.89 16.70 12.54
N LYS A 79 -14.66 17.21 12.74
CA LYS A 79 -14.38 18.65 12.65
C LYS A 79 -14.68 19.23 11.27
N ILE A 80 -14.22 18.58 10.20
CA ILE A 80 -14.47 19.01 8.83
C ILE A 80 -15.96 18.93 8.51
N GLN A 81 -16.64 17.86 8.96
CA GLN A 81 -18.07 17.70 8.75
C GLN A 81 -18.86 18.83 9.41
N LEU A 82 -18.50 19.21 10.64
CA LEU A 82 -19.15 20.32 11.35
C LEU A 82 -18.85 21.69 10.72
N GLN A 83 -17.63 21.91 10.21
CA GLN A 83 -17.21 23.21 9.69
C GLN A 83 -17.57 23.44 8.21
N GLN A 84 -17.53 22.39 7.40
CA GLN A 84 -17.57 22.46 5.93
C GLN A 84 -18.61 21.52 5.32
N GLY A 85 -19.24 20.67 6.13
CA GLY A 85 -20.27 19.72 5.69
C GLY A 85 -19.74 18.35 5.29
N THR A 86 -20.68 17.46 4.95
CA THR A 86 -20.40 16.04 4.70
C THR A 86 -19.58 15.79 3.44
N GLY A 87 -19.73 16.61 2.39
CA GLY A 87 -18.97 16.47 1.14
C GLY A 87 -17.45 16.58 1.38
N PRO A 88 -16.96 17.71 1.93
CA PRO A 88 -15.56 17.89 2.28
C PRO A 88 -15.02 16.82 3.24
N ALA A 89 -15.83 16.36 4.20
CA ALA A 89 -15.43 15.29 5.12
C ALA A 89 -15.21 13.95 4.40
N LYS A 90 -16.04 13.60 3.41
CA LYS A 90 -15.83 12.42 2.57
C LYS A 90 -14.58 12.56 1.70
N THR A 91 -14.39 13.71 1.05
CA THR A 91 -13.18 13.98 0.25
C THR A 91 -11.92 13.85 1.09
N TYR A 92 -11.96 14.25 2.36
CA TYR A 92 -10.85 14.05 3.28
C TYR A 92 -10.45 12.57 3.43
N THR A 93 -11.40 11.65 3.66
CA THR A 93 -11.07 10.22 3.81
C THR A 93 -10.57 9.60 2.50
N GLU A 94 -11.12 10.02 1.36
CA GLU A 94 -10.67 9.62 0.03
C GLU A 94 -9.22 10.05 -0.23
N VAL A 95 -8.89 11.31 0.06
CA VAL A 95 -7.54 11.87 -0.10
C VAL A 95 -6.54 11.13 0.78
N MET A 96 -6.87 10.87 2.04
CA MET A 96 -5.98 10.12 2.94
C MET A 96 -5.76 8.68 2.48
N THR A 97 -6.82 8.00 2.04
CA THR A 97 -6.74 6.64 1.52
C THR A 97 -5.87 6.57 0.26
N ARG A 98 -6.12 7.46 -0.72
CA ARG A 98 -5.34 7.52 -1.96
C ARG A 98 -3.88 7.89 -1.69
N SER A 99 -3.63 8.79 -0.75
CA SER A 99 -2.28 9.19 -0.35
C SER A 99 -1.51 8.05 0.31
N ALA A 100 -2.19 7.20 1.08
CA ALA A 100 -1.61 5.98 1.65
C ALA A 100 -1.26 4.98 0.54
N GLN A 101 -2.18 4.71 -0.39
CA GLN A 101 -1.94 3.80 -1.53
C GLN A 101 -0.76 4.23 -2.41
N LYS A 102 -0.66 5.52 -2.75
CA LYS A 102 0.41 6.02 -3.63
C LYS A 102 1.80 5.85 -3.01
N ARG A 103 1.91 5.95 -1.67
CA ARG A 103 3.21 5.78 -0.99
C ARG A 103 3.64 4.32 -0.88
N GLU A 104 2.72 3.39 -0.68
CA GLU A 104 3.06 1.95 -0.71
C GLU A 104 3.56 1.51 -2.10
N GLN A 105 3.01 2.07 -3.18
CA GLN A 105 3.50 1.81 -4.55
C GLN A 105 4.96 2.27 -4.76
N ILE A 106 5.33 3.42 -4.21
CA ILE A 106 6.70 3.94 -4.31
C ILE A 106 7.67 3.10 -3.47
N VAL A 107 7.29 2.71 -2.25
CA VAL A 107 8.12 1.86 -1.39
C VAL A 107 8.34 0.47 -1.99
N ASN A 108 7.29 -0.14 -2.56
CA ASN A 108 7.41 -1.44 -3.22
C ASN A 108 8.23 -1.38 -4.52
N THR A 109 8.20 -0.25 -5.25
CA THR A 109 9.01 -0.07 -6.46
C THR A 109 10.50 0.07 -6.13
N ASN A 110 10.83 0.78 -5.05
CA ASN A 110 12.23 0.97 -4.64
C ASN A 110 12.85 -0.32 -4.07
N GLN A 111 12.09 -1.15 -3.34
CA GLN A 111 12.59 -2.44 -2.84
C GLN A 111 12.87 -3.46 -3.95
N LEU A 112 12.16 -3.37 -5.08
CA LEU A 112 12.42 -4.20 -6.26
C LEU A 112 13.65 -3.74 -7.08
N GLN A 113 14.09 -2.49 -6.91
CA GLN A 113 15.30 -1.98 -7.57
C GLN A 113 16.57 -2.25 -6.77
N GLU A 114 16.53 -2.19 -5.43
CA GLU A 114 17.71 -2.51 -4.60
C GLU A 114 18.10 -4.00 -4.64
N SER A 115 17.16 -4.89 -4.97
CA SER A 115 17.44 -6.33 -5.11
C SER A 115 18.06 -6.73 -6.46
N GLN A 116 18.18 -5.82 -7.43
CA GLN A 116 18.89 -6.08 -8.70
C GLN A 116 20.32 -5.50 -8.75
N GLN A 117 20.77 -4.75 -7.74
CA GLN A 117 22.11 -4.16 -7.73
C GLN A 117 23.18 -5.03 -7.03
N TYR A 118 22.82 -6.21 -6.53
CA TYR A 118 23.73 -7.15 -5.83
C TYR A 118 24.09 -8.42 -6.61
N GLN A 119 24.09 -8.37 -7.95
CA GLN A 119 24.71 -9.41 -8.78
C GLN A 119 25.68 -8.81 -9.80
N ASN A 120 26.84 -8.36 -9.32
CA ASN A 120 28.02 -8.26 -10.18
C ASN A 120 29.16 -9.05 -9.53
N PRO A 121 29.30 -10.36 -9.83
CA PRO A 121 30.48 -11.11 -9.43
C PRO A 121 31.69 -10.61 -10.22
N ARG A 122 32.67 -10.10 -9.48
CA ARG A 122 34.09 -9.96 -9.84
C ARG A 122 34.50 -10.81 -11.06
N ASN A 123 34.83 -10.16 -12.17
CA ASN A 123 35.78 -10.74 -13.12
C ASN A 123 37.17 -10.17 -12.83
N HIS A 124 37.98 -11.06 -12.27
CA HIS A 124 39.41 -10.97 -12.07
C HIS A 124 40.07 -11.14 -13.44
N THR A 125 40.78 -10.13 -13.96
CA THR A 125 41.72 -10.34 -15.07
C THR A 125 43.10 -9.83 -14.64
N GLN A 126 43.96 -10.77 -14.28
CA GLN A 126 45.41 -10.60 -14.26
C GLN A 126 45.90 -10.24 -15.67
N LYS A 127 46.77 -9.24 -15.81
CA LYS A 127 47.81 -9.18 -16.86
C LYS A 127 49.01 -8.30 -16.43
N ILE A 128 50.03 -8.99 -15.94
CA ILE A 128 51.48 -8.92 -16.25
C ILE A 128 51.95 -7.74 -17.15
N GLY A 129 52.92 -6.97 -16.62
CA GLY A 129 54.18 -6.58 -17.29
C GLY A 129 54.19 -5.38 -18.25
N ILE A 130 54.90 -4.32 -17.85
CA ILE A 130 56.22 -3.90 -18.41
C ILE A 130 56.99 -3.12 -17.35
#